data_AF-A0A3Q2DNX6-F1
#
_entry.id   AF-A0A3Q2DNX6-F1
#
_cell.length_a   1.000
_cell.length_b   1.000
_cell.length_c   1.000
_cell.angle_alpha   90.00
_cell.angle_beta   90.00
_cell.angle_gamma   90.00
#
_symmetry.space_group_name_H-M   'P 1'
#
loop_
_entity.id
_entity.type
_entity.pdbx_description
1 polymer ?
#
loop_
_entity_poly.entity_id
_entity_poly.type
_entity_poly.pdbx_seq_one_letter_code
_entity_poly.pdbx_strand_id
1 'polypeptide(L)'
;MSILSGITVAVLLLSLSLLACLNRGFLFSIESSLIRSVYYGNNEDTAHKKSGYYHLEVPNSDFHPQSIQRSSSSRDKRCAMALESRFDCGRDRLLSQEECEERGCCYAPLPGLPGPPWCFYPALYPGYNMGPLSPSERGQTAFLNRTSPSYLPKDVSSLSLEVTEETPSCFHLLKDPSSPRYEVPLPAVSPQTEVLGVFCFPSEISMNTTVAPLLFADQYLQLSTTLASSLVSGLGEHFTSLILDLNWTSLTLWNRDMAPHVMVLQPTPALTWVSTGGVLDLYIFLGPDPQNVIRQYLQIIGYPMMPPYWSLGFHLCRWGYVTTNATRMVAERMHSANLPMDVQWNDLDYADKRRVFTFDPVRFGDLPEMVQEIHEKGMKYILILDPGISTARGSKQLLGLPVDKVRLCPCTQVWPGPTAFPDFTNPETNQWWEDCIRGFYSEVSVDGLWIVSTQKIKVYKTNSLFFTSKG
;
A
#
# COMPACT_ATOMS: atom_id res chain seq x y z
N MET A 1 12.10 -0.34 67.31
CA MET A 1 10.72 0.01 66.89
C MET A 1 10.73 0.37 65.40
N SER A 2 10.76 -0.59 64.47
CA SER A 2 10.81 -0.28 63.02
C SER A 2 10.02 -1.23 62.10
N ILE A 3 9.23 -2.15 62.66
CA ILE A 3 8.39 -3.08 61.88
C ILE A 3 6.93 -2.57 61.77
N LEU A 4 6.52 -1.62 62.62
CA LEU A 4 5.16 -1.07 62.65
C LEU A 4 4.90 0.12 61.71
N SER A 5 5.91 0.71 61.06
CA SER A 5 5.71 1.83 60.13
C SER A 5 5.34 1.40 58.70
N GLY A 6 5.78 0.22 58.25
CA GLY A 6 5.49 -0.28 56.91
C GLY A 6 4.04 -0.73 56.71
N ILE A 7 3.41 -1.28 57.76
CA ILE A 7 2.04 -1.82 57.71
C ILE A 7 1.03 -0.68 57.51
N THR A 8 1.20 0.46 58.19
CA THR A 8 0.30 1.62 58.09
C THR A 8 0.29 2.23 56.68
N VAL A 9 1.44 2.29 56.02
CA VAL A 9 1.56 2.82 54.65
C VAL A 9 0.91 1.88 53.63
N ALA A 10 1.08 0.56 53.77
CA ALA A 10 0.44 -0.42 52.89
C ALA A 10 -1.10 -0.38 52.99
N VAL A 11 -1.65 -0.24 54.20
CA VAL A 11 -3.11 -0.14 54.43
C VAL A 11 -3.69 1.18 53.89
N LEU A 12 -2.94 2.28 53.96
CA LEU A 12 -3.32 3.56 53.35
C LEU A 12 -3.36 3.49 51.81
N LEU A 13 -2.40 2.81 51.18
CA LEU A 13 -2.38 2.66 49.72
C LEU A 13 -3.48 1.72 49.19
N LEU A 14 -3.81 0.66 49.93
CA LEU A 14 -4.92 -0.25 49.61
C LEU A 14 -6.30 0.41 49.80
N SER A 15 -6.47 1.27 50.81
CA SER A 15 -7.75 1.97 51.02
C SER A 15 -7.99 3.07 49.97
N LEU A 16 -6.95 3.81 49.55
CA LEU A 16 -7.04 4.79 48.46
C LEU A 16 -7.40 4.17 47.09
N SER A 17 -6.84 2.99 46.78
CA SER A 17 -7.14 2.28 45.53
C SER A 17 -8.56 1.67 45.51
N LEU A 18 -9.07 1.18 46.65
CA LEU A 18 -10.47 0.79 46.78
C LEU A 18 -11.46 1.98 46.66
N LEU A 19 -11.11 3.15 47.20
CA LEU A 19 -11.94 4.36 47.07
C LEU A 19 -12.00 4.84 45.60
N ALA A 20 -10.89 4.77 44.87
CA ALA A 20 -10.84 5.10 43.44
C ALA A 20 -11.69 4.13 42.57
N CYS A 21 -11.79 2.87 42.96
CA CYS A 21 -12.66 1.90 42.27
C CYS A 21 -14.15 2.15 42.56
N LEU A 22 -14.51 2.50 43.81
CA LEU A 22 -15.90 2.81 44.17
C LEU A 22 -16.42 4.10 43.51
N ASN A 23 -15.56 5.10 43.28
CA ASN A 23 -15.98 6.37 42.70
C ASN A 23 -16.15 6.34 41.15
N ARG A 24 -15.86 5.22 40.48
CA ARG A 24 -16.19 5.05 39.04
C ARG A 24 -17.68 4.80 38.79
N GLY A 25 -18.48 4.49 39.82
CA GLY A 25 -19.90 4.18 39.67
C GLY A 25 -20.85 5.37 39.48
N PHE A 26 -20.38 6.62 39.56
CA PHE A 26 -21.24 7.81 39.69
C PHE A 26 -21.10 8.88 38.59
N LEU A 27 -20.35 8.63 37.51
CA LEU A 27 -20.05 9.62 36.46
C LEU A 27 -20.59 9.31 35.05
N PHE A 28 -21.50 8.35 34.91
CA PHE A 28 -22.25 8.12 33.65
C PHE A 28 -23.75 8.20 33.87
N SER A 29 -24.25 9.44 33.95
CA SER A 29 -25.65 9.77 33.69
C SER A 29 -25.70 11.06 32.87
N ILE A 30 -25.47 10.93 31.56
CA ILE A 30 -25.81 11.94 30.58
C ILE A 30 -26.85 11.31 29.66
N GLU A 31 -28.11 11.74 29.80
CA GLU A 31 -29.15 11.41 28.84
C GLU A 31 -28.80 12.04 27.49
N SER A 32 -28.33 11.23 26.54
CA SER A 32 -28.17 11.65 25.16
C SER A 32 -29.54 11.75 24.50
N SER A 33 -30.15 12.94 24.57
CA SER A 33 -31.31 13.26 23.76
C SER A 33 -30.92 13.14 22.28
N LEU A 34 -31.50 12.13 21.61
CA LEU A 34 -31.27 11.86 20.19
C LEU A 34 -31.74 13.05 19.36
N ILE A 35 -30.80 13.90 18.94
CA ILE A 35 -31.06 14.92 17.92
C ILE A 35 -31.33 14.19 16.61
N ARG A 36 -32.62 14.16 16.25
CA ARG A 36 -33.15 13.46 15.09
C ARG A 36 -32.57 14.07 13.81
N SER A 37 -31.94 13.22 12.98
CA SER A 37 -31.57 13.60 11.62
C SER A 37 -32.78 14.15 10.86
N VAL A 38 -32.68 15.39 10.39
CA VAL A 38 -33.68 15.99 9.51
C VAL A 38 -33.43 15.44 8.11
N TYR A 39 -34.26 14.48 7.71
CA TYR A 39 -34.32 14.01 6.32
C TYR A 39 -34.61 15.19 5.40
N TYR A 40 -33.64 15.55 4.57
CA TYR A 40 -33.89 16.42 3.42
C TYR A 40 -34.59 15.58 2.35
N GLY A 41 -35.79 16.01 1.95
CA GLY A 41 -36.65 15.25 1.05
C GLY A 41 -36.10 15.15 -0.36
N ASN A 42 -36.46 14.06 -1.06
CA ASN A 42 -36.24 13.93 -2.50
C ASN A 42 -36.96 15.06 -3.23
N ASN A 43 -36.21 15.95 -3.87
CA ASN A 43 -36.70 16.63 -5.07
C ASN A 43 -36.18 15.86 -6.28
N GLU A 44 -37.11 15.34 -7.07
CA GLU A 44 -36.81 14.95 -8.44
C GLU A 44 -36.43 16.20 -9.22
N ASP A 45 -35.27 16.20 -9.88
CA ASP A 45 -35.03 17.11 -11.00
C ASP A 45 -34.23 16.40 -12.09
N THR A 46 -34.72 16.53 -13.32
CA THR A 46 -34.33 15.69 -14.47
C THR A 46 -32.95 16.05 -15.02
N ALA A 47 -32.01 15.10 -14.98
CA ALA A 47 -30.76 15.18 -15.73
C ALA A 47 -30.73 14.16 -16.88
N HIS A 48 -30.57 14.64 -18.11
CA HIS A 48 -30.65 13.83 -19.33
C HIS A 48 -29.60 12.70 -19.39
N LYS A 49 -30.07 11.45 -19.50
CA LYS A 49 -29.24 10.33 -19.97
C LYS A 49 -28.82 10.56 -21.44
N LYS A 50 -27.56 10.90 -21.67
CA LYS A 50 -26.86 10.61 -22.94
C LYS A 50 -25.84 9.49 -22.69
N SER A 51 -26.33 8.25 -22.71
CA SER A 51 -25.49 7.06 -22.72
C SER A 51 -25.30 6.62 -24.17
N GLY A 52 -24.13 6.91 -24.73
CA GLY A 52 -23.74 6.48 -26.07
C GLY A 52 -23.15 5.08 -26.04
N TYR A 53 -24.00 4.05 -25.93
CA TYR A 53 -23.58 2.67 -26.20
C TYR A 53 -23.50 2.45 -27.71
N TYR A 54 -22.30 2.16 -28.20
CA TYR A 54 -22.11 1.65 -29.56
C TYR A 54 -22.65 0.22 -29.63
N HIS A 55 -23.78 0.04 -30.31
CA HIS A 55 -24.21 -1.29 -30.74
C HIS A 55 -23.24 -1.81 -31.79
N LEU A 56 -22.52 -2.88 -31.46
CA LEU A 56 -21.89 -3.75 -32.45
C LEU A 56 -22.89 -4.87 -32.77
N GLU A 57 -23.52 -4.77 -33.94
CA GLU A 57 -24.38 -5.81 -34.48
C GLU A 57 -23.53 -7.04 -34.86
N VAL A 58 -23.86 -8.20 -34.30
CA VAL A 58 -23.30 -9.48 -34.73
C VAL A 58 -24.22 -10.06 -35.81
N PRO A 59 -23.71 -10.47 -36.99
CA PRO A 59 -24.57 -11.00 -38.05
C PRO A 59 -25.23 -12.32 -37.63
N ASN A 60 -26.55 -12.43 -37.88
CA ASN A 60 -27.24 -13.72 -37.83
C ASN A 60 -26.67 -14.66 -38.90
N SER A 61 -26.18 -15.82 -38.50
CA SER A 61 -26.02 -16.99 -39.35
C SER A 61 -26.81 -18.16 -38.76
N ASP A 62 -27.85 -18.59 -39.49
CA ASP A 62 -28.68 -19.72 -39.08
C ASP A 62 -27.84 -21.02 -39.00
N PHE A 63 -27.88 -21.69 -37.86
CA PHE A 63 -27.41 -23.08 -37.73
C PHE A 63 -28.48 -23.94 -37.07
N HIS A 64 -29.00 -24.90 -37.85
CA HIS A 64 -29.94 -25.91 -37.40
C HIS A 64 -29.33 -26.80 -36.29
N PRO A 65 -30.15 -27.29 -35.34
CA PRO A 65 -29.67 -28.13 -34.25
C PRO A 65 -29.35 -29.54 -34.74
N GLN A 66 -28.08 -29.80 -35.08
CA GLN A 66 -27.58 -31.16 -35.23
C GLN A 66 -27.04 -31.68 -33.88
N SER A 67 -27.46 -32.91 -33.59
CA SER A 67 -27.13 -33.72 -32.41
C SER A 67 -25.81 -33.37 -31.70
N ILE A 68 -25.91 -32.96 -30.43
CA ILE A 68 -24.76 -32.99 -29.50
C ILE A 68 -24.38 -34.47 -29.30
N GLN A 69 -23.42 -34.94 -30.10
CA GLN A 69 -22.66 -36.12 -29.71
C GLN A 69 -21.95 -35.76 -28.40
N ARG A 70 -22.19 -36.55 -27.35
CA ARG A 70 -21.31 -36.57 -26.19
C ARG A 70 -19.95 -37.07 -26.65
N SER A 71 -19.06 -36.16 -27.03
CA SER A 71 -17.65 -36.47 -27.13
C SER A 71 -17.19 -36.87 -25.73
N SER A 72 -16.90 -38.17 -25.56
CA SER A 72 -16.27 -38.70 -24.37
C SER A 72 -14.82 -38.25 -24.36
N SER A 73 -14.57 -36.98 -24.01
CA SER A 73 -13.23 -36.55 -23.69
C SER A 73 -12.76 -37.37 -22.49
N SER A 74 -11.67 -38.10 -22.71
CA SER A 74 -10.91 -38.72 -21.64
C SER A 74 -10.57 -37.62 -20.63
N ARG A 75 -11.27 -37.58 -19.49
CA ARG A 75 -10.87 -36.74 -18.36
C ARG A 75 -9.52 -37.25 -17.89
N ASP A 76 -8.46 -36.61 -18.37
CA ASP A 76 -7.11 -36.84 -17.87
C ASP A 76 -7.16 -36.66 -16.35
N LYS A 77 -6.74 -37.70 -15.61
CA LYS A 77 -6.78 -37.70 -14.15
C LYS A 77 -5.94 -36.54 -13.58
N ARG A 78 -4.96 -36.02 -14.33
CA ARG A 78 -4.15 -34.85 -13.97
C ARG A 78 -4.96 -33.54 -13.90
N CYS A 79 -6.11 -33.48 -14.57
CA CYS A 79 -7.01 -32.32 -14.60
C CYS A 79 -8.26 -32.48 -13.71
N ALA A 80 -8.35 -33.57 -12.93
CA ALA A 80 -9.44 -33.81 -11.99
C ALA A 80 -9.18 -33.06 -10.67
N MET A 81 -9.54 -31.77 -10.63
CA MET A 81 -9.26 -30.84 -9.55
C MET A 81 -10.52 -30.07 -9.12
N ALA A 82 -10.70 -29.90 -7.82
CA ALA A 82 -11.79 -29.11 -7.23
C ALA A 82 -11.65 -27.61 -7.62
N LEU A 83 -12.76 -26.87 -7.71
CA LEU A 83 -12.75 -25.51 -8.29
C LEU A 83 -11.86 -24.55 -7.50
N GLU A 84 -11.94 -24.65 -6.18
CA GLU A 84 -11.20 -23.90 -5.16
C GLU A 84 -9.70 -24.20 -5.12
N SER A 85 -9.24 -25.26 -5.80
CA SER A 85 -7.82 -25.65 -5.88
C SER A 85 -7.16 -25.27 -7.20
N ARG A 86 -7.90 -24.64 -8.14
CA ARG A 86 -7.39 -24.31 -9.48
C ARG A 86 -6.55 -23.04 -9.49
N PHE A 87 -5.26 -23.16 -9.71
CA PHE A 87 -4.39 -21.99 -9.91
C PHE A 87 -4.35 -21.60 -11.39
N ASP A 88 -4.55 -20.32 -11.68
CA ASP A 88 -4.71 -19.77 -13.03
C ASP A 88 -3.42 -19.83 -13.88
N CYS A 89 -3.50 -20.48 -15.04
CA CYS A 89 -2.41 -20.62 -16.00
C CYS A 89 -2.50 -19.60 -17.18
N GLY A 90 -3.56 -18.78 -17.22
CA GLY A 90 -3.77 -17.68 -18.17
C GLY A 90 -3.67 -16.29 -17.56
N ARG A 91 -3.01 -16.12 -16.41
CA ARG A 91 -3.01 -14.84 -15.68
C ARG A 91 -2.39 -13.67 -16.45
N ASP A 92 -1.45 -13.94 -17.36
CA ASP A 92 -0.82 -12.95 -18.23
C ASP A 92 -1.70 -12.50 -19.42
N ARG A 93 -2.59 -13.38 -19.91
CA ARG A 93 -3.52 -13.10 -21.01
C ARG A 93 -4.63 -14.16 -21.10
N LEU A 94 -5.81 -13.76 -21.57
CA LEU A 94 -6.87 -14.71 -21.93
C LEU A 94 -6.35 -15.74 -22.96
N LEU A 95 -6.63 -17.02 -22.72
CA LEU A 95 -6.20 -18.15 -23.56
C LEU A 95 -7.42 -18.88 -24.15
N SER A 96 -7.29 -19.29 -25.40
CA SER A 96 -8.11 -20.35 -25.99
C SER A 96 -7.83 -21.72 -25.34
N GLN A 97 -8.64 -22.73 -25.66
CA GLN A 97 -8.39 -24.10 -25.22
C GLN A 97 -7.03 -24.62 -25.73
N GLU A 98 -6.75 -24.40 -27.02
CA GLU A 98 -5.51 -24.83 -27.67
C GLU A 98 -4.29 -24.19 -27.00
N GLU A 99 -4.27 -22.87 -26.83
CA GLU A 99 -3.17 -22.16 -26.16
C GLU A 99 -3.00 -22.56 -24.68
N CYS A 100 -4.06 -22.99 -24.01
CA CYS A 100 -3.98 -23.52 -22.63
C CYS A 100 -3.32 -24.91 -22.61
N GLU A 101 -3.73 -25.80 -23.51
CA GLU A 101 -3.20 -27.16 -23.62
C GLU A 101 -1.75 -27.14 -24.13
N GLU A 102 -1.39 -26.21 -25.02
CA GLU A 102 -0.01 -25.94 -25.46
C GLU A 102 0.92 -25.53 -24.30
N ARG A 103 0.40 -24.78 -23.31
CA ARG A 103 1.14 -24.47 -22.06
C ARG A 103 1.30 -25.70 -21.15
N GLY A 104 0.73 -26.85 -21.48
CA GLY A 104 0.66 -28.04 -20.63
C GLY A 104 -0.34 -27.91 -19.48
N CYS A 105 -1.31 -27.00 -19.61
CA CYS A 105 -2.33 -26.71 -18.60
C CYS A 105 -3.67 -27.39 -18.93
N CYS A 106 -4.55 -27.42 -17.93
CA CYS A 106 -5.87 -28.04 -18.01
C CYS A 106 -6.93 -27.00 -18.40
N TYR A 107 -7.72 -27.28 -19.43
CA TYR A 107 -8.86 -26.44 -19.82
C TYR A 107 -10.19 -27.08 -19.40
N ALA A 108 -10.96 -26.41 -18.54
CA ALA A 108 -12.30 -26.84 -18.14
C ALA A 108 -13.22 -25.63 -17.91
N PRO A 109 -13.96 -25.17 -18.94
CA PRO A 109 -14.82 -23.99 -18.84
C PRO A 109 -15.99 -24.22 -17.89
N LEU A 110 -16.44 -23.14 -17.25
CA LEU A 110 -17.52 -23.17 -16.25
C LEU A 110 -18.68 -22.27 -16.70
N PRO A 111 -19.89 -22.81 -16.95
CA PRO A 111 -21.04 -22.00 -17.30
C PRO A 111 -21.56 -21.23 -16.08
N GLY A 112 -21.70 -19.90 -16.21
CA GLY A 112 -22.42 -19.05 -15.25
C GLY A 112 -21.69 -18.70 -13.95
N LEU A 113 -20.43 -19.11 -13.75
CA LEU A 113 -19.64 -18.76 -12.57
C LEU A 113 -18.53 -17.75 -12.92
N PRO A 114 -18.62 -16.49 -12.48
CA PRO A 114 -17.48 -15.58 -12.45
C PRO A 114 -16.50 -16.03 -11.35
N GLY A 115 -15.19 -15.98 -11.64
CA GLY A 115 -14.13 -16.33 -10.71
C GLY A 115 -13.18 -17.41 -11.21
N PRO A 116 -13.55 -18.72 -11.17
CA PRO A 116 -12.55 -19.79 -11.32
C PRO A 116 -11.95 -19.86 -12.73
N PRO A 117 -10.62 -20.04 -12.84
CA PRO A 117 -9.95 -20.04 -14.13
C PRO A 117 -10.39 -21.24 -14.97
N TRP A 118 -10.69 -20.96 -16.24
CA TRP A 118 -10.97 -22.00 -17.23
C TRP A 118 -9.70 -22.74 -17.62
N CYS A 119 -8.55 -22.04 -17.67
CA CYS A 119 -7.22 -22.60 -17.88
C CYS A 119 -6.43 -22.62 -16.56
N PHE A 120 -6.09 -23.81 -16.05
CA PHE A 120 -5.46 -23.96 -14.72
C PHE A 120 -4.33 -24.98 -14.73
N TYR A 121 -3.41 -24.86 -13.77
CA TYR A 121 -2.30 -25.81 -13.64
C TYR A 121 -2.79 -27.20 -13.19
N PRO A 122 -2.34 -28.30 -13.83
CA PRO A 122 -2.48 -29.65 -13.27
C PRO A 122 -1.68 -29.79 -11.98
N ALA A 123 -2.05 -30.75 -11.14
CA ALA A 123 -1.38 -31.03 -9.86
C ALA A 123 0.12 -31.40 -9.98
N LEU A 124 0.58 -31.79 -11.18
CA LEU A 124 1.98 -32.09 -11.51
C LEU A 124 2.44 -31.24 -12.69
N TYR A 125 2.32 -29.92 -12.57
CA TYR A 125 2.87 -28.98 -13.56
C TYR A 125 4.40 -28.83 -13.38
N PRO A 126 5.20 -28.72 -14.46
CA PRO A 126 6.64 -28.49 -14.36
C PRO A 126 6.98 -27.23 -13.55
N GLY A 127 7.92 -27.39 -12.60
CA GLY A 127 8.40 -26.33 -11.72
C GLY A 127 9.90 -26.44 -11.46
N TYR A 128 10.38 -25.76 -10.43
CA TYR A 128 11.76 -25.91 -9.97
C TYR A 128 11.90 -27.17 -9.09
N ASN A 129 12.96 -27.93 -9.33
CA ASN A 129 13.41 -28.98 -8.44
C ASN A 129 14.41 -28.40 -7.43
N MET A 130 14.17 -28.62 -6.14
CA MET A 130 15.08 -28.20 -5.08
C MET A 130 16.19 -29.24 -4.88
N GLY A 131 17.44 -28.78 -4.83
CA GLY A 131 18.58 -29.58 -4.42
C GLY A 131 18.59 -29.86 -2.90
N PRO A 132 19.61 -30.56 -2.38
CA PRO A 132 19.77 -30.72 -0.93
C PRO A 132 20.01 -29.35 -0.27
N LEU A 133 19.48 -29.18 0.95
CA LEU A 133 19.81 -28.04 1.81
C LEU A 133 21.23 -28.20 2.36
N SER A 134 22.05 -27.15 2.25
CA SER A 134 23.37 -27.01 2.83
C SER A 134 23.38 -25.92 3.91
N PRO A 135 24.14 -26.05 5.01
CA PRO A 135 24.36 -24.95 5.95
C PRO A 135 25.03 -23.74 5.28
N SER A 136 24.65 -22.53 5.70
CA SER A 136 25.31 -21.26 5.34
C SER A 136 25.72 -20.50 6.61
N GLU A 137 26.38 -19.34 6.46
CA GLU A 137 26.76 -18.49 7.60
C GLU A 137 25.55 -17.92 8.38
N ARG A 138 24.39 -17.78 7.71
CA ARG A 138 23.17 -17.19 8.27
C ARG A 138 22.02 -18.18 8.48
N GLY A 139 22.13 -19.40 7.95
CA GLY A 139 21.07 -20.39 8.04
C GLY A 139 21.30 -21.57 7.09
N GLN A 140 20.44 -21.70 6.08
CA GLN A 140 20.49 -22.78 5.10
C GLN A 140 20.34 -22.24 3.67
N THR A 141 20.95 -22.94 2.71
CA THR A 141 20.85 -22.63 1.29
C THR A 141 20.53 -23.88 0.47
N ALA A 142 19.86 -23.69 -0.67
CA ALA A 142 19.66 -24.73 -1.67
C ALA A 142 19.63 -24.13 -3.09
N PHE A 143 19.97 -24.93 -4.09
CA PHE A 143 19.78 -24.56 -5.50
C PHE A 143 18.41 -25.04 -6.00
N LEU A 144 17.69 -24.15 -6.67
CA LEU A 144 16.42 -24.45 -7.35
C LEU A 144 16.67 -24.49 -8.85
N ASN A 145 16.52 -25.66 -9.49
CA ASN A 145 16.79 -25.83 -10.92
C ASN A 145 15.55 -26.28 -11.69
N ARG A 146 15.25 -25.60 -12.80
CA ARG A 146 14.14 -25.92 -13.71
C ARG A 146 14.68 -26.66 -14.94
N THR A 147 14.15 -27.85 -15.23
CA THR A 147 14.64 -28.69 -16.34
C THR A 147 14.02 -28.36 -17.69
N SER A 148 12.82 -27.76 -17.68
CA SER A 148 12.10 -27.31 -18.87
C SER A 148 11.65 -25.85 -18.64
N PRO A 149 11.92 -24.92 -19.57
CA PRO A 149 11.55 -23.52 -19.39
C PRO A 149 10.03 -23.39 -19.23
N SER A 150 9.58 -22.37 -18.48
CA SER A 150 8.16 -22.01 -18.47
C SER A 150 7.72 -21.40 -19.81
N TYR A 151 6.43 -21.11 -19.94
CA TYR A 151 5.88 -20.40 -21.09
C TYR A 151 6.22 -18.90 -21.11
N LEU A 152 6.93 -18.38 -20.10
CA LEU A 152 7.25 -16.96 -19.96
C LEU A 152 8.55 -16.59 -20.70
N PRO A 153 8.62 -15.38 -21.31
CA PRO A 153 9.84 -14.90 -21.91
C PRO A 153 10.90 -14.61 -20.82
N LYS A 154 12.17 -14.96 -21.11
CA LYS A 154 13.30 -14.82 -20.17
C LYS A 154 13.07 -15.52 -18.82
N ASP A 155 12.56 -16.75 -18.87
CA ASP A 155 12.50 -17.66 -17.72
C ASP A 155 13.90 -17.94 -17.15
N VAL A 156 14.03 -17.97 -15.82
CA VAL A 156 15.30 -18.09 -15.11
C VAL A 156 15.50 -19.54 -14.67
N SER A 157 16.36 -20.30 -15.35
CA SER A 157 16.47 -21.75 -15.15
C SER A 157 17.09 -22.19 -13.81
N SER A 158 17.81 -21.31 -13.12
CA SER A 158 18.49 -21.60 -11.85
C SER A 158 18.36 -20.43 -10.87
N LEU A 159 18.03 -20.73 -9.61
CA LEU A 159 17.95 -19.78 -8.51
C LEU A 159 18.71 -20.34 -7.29
N SER A 160 19.27 -19.45 -6.47
CA SER A 160 19.59 -19.74 -5.08
C SER A 160 18.37 -19.49 -4.21
N LEU A 161 18.11 -20.40 -3.28
CA LEU A 161 17.27 -20.20 -2.10
C LEU A 161 18.19 -20.02 -0.88
N GLU A 162 18.00 -18.95 -0.13
CA GLU A 162 18.54 -18.77 1.22
C GLU A 162 17.37 -18.72 2.22
N VAL A 163 17.54 -19.41 3.36
CA VAL A 163 16.59 -19.46 4.46
C VAL A 163 17.34 -19.10 5.74
N THR A 164 16.96 -17.98 6.33
CA THR A 164 17.59 -17.38 7.50
C THR A 164 16.59 -17.32 8.66
N GLU A 165 17.03 -17.70 9.85
CA GLU A 165 16.28 -17.51 11.09
C GLU A 165 16.76 -16.20 11.73
N GLU A 166 16.10 -15.09 11.41
CA GLU A 166 16.46 -13.75 11.91
C GLU A 166 16.21 -13.66 13.43
N THR A 167 15.13 -14.30 13.89
CA THR A 167 14.84 -14.57 15.30
C THR A 167 14.04 -15.88 15.41
N PRO A 168 13.88 -16.49 16.60
CA PRO A 168 13.02 -17.67 16.80
C PRO A 168 11.54 -17.49 16.40
N SER A 169 11.13 -16.27 16.03
CA SER A 169 9.78 -15.92 15.60
C SER A 169 9.71 -15.23 14.23
N CYS A 170 10.85 -15.12 13.53
CA CYS A 170 10.98 -14.45 12.23
C CYS A 170 11.87 -15.27 11.29
N PHE A 171 11.28 -15.82 10.23
CA PHE A 171 12.01 -16.50 9.16
C PHE A 171 12.06 -15.61 7.92
N HIS A 172 13.23 -15.53 7.30
CA HIS A 172 13.50 -14.77 6.09
C HIS A 172 13.88 -15.74 4.97
N LEU A 173 13.17 -15.67 3.85
CA LEU A 173 13.36 -16.53 2.68
C LEU A 173 13.66 -15.65 1.45
N LEU A 174 14.87 -15.78 0.91
CA LEU A 174 15.32 -15.09 -0.29
C LEU A 174 15.44 -16.09 -1.45
N LYS A 175 14.85 -15.76 -2.61
CA LYS A 175 15.08 -16.46 -3.88
C LYS A 175 15.55 -15.47 -4.94
N ASP A 176 16.80 -15.62 -5.36
CA ASP A 176 17.48 -14.77 -6.33
C ASP A 176 18.34 -15.62 -7.31
N PRO A 177 18.37 -15.33 -8.62
CA PRO A 177 19.38 -15.86 -9.53
C PRO A 177 20.81 -15.37 -9.24
N SER A 178 21.79 -16.06 -9.84
CA SER A 178 23.20 -15.66 -9.79
C SER A 178 23.55 -14.35 -10.52
N SER A 179 22.58 -13.73 -11.21
CA SER A 179 22.74 -12.43 -11.89
C SER A 179 22.07 -11.35 -11.03
N PRO A 180 22.77 -10.26 -10.64
CA PRO A 180 22.20 -9.23 -9.78
C PRO A 180 20.87 -8.68 -10.30
N ARG A 181 19.85 -8.66 -9.44
CA ARG A 181 18.53 -8.10 -9.72
C ARG A 181 18.26 -6.88 -8.85
N TYR A 182 17.14 -6.22 -9.11
CA TYR A 182 16.70 -5.12 -8.28
C TYR A 182 16.11 -5.65 -6.96
N GLU A 183 16.68 -5.20 -5.85
CA GLU A 183 16.17 -5.42 -4.49
C GLU A 183 15.65 -4.10 -3.91
N VAL A 184 14.74 -4.19 -2.93
CA VAL A 184 14.26 -3.00 -2.21
C VAL A 184 15.33 -2.60 -1.17
N PRO A 185 15.90 -1.38 -1.24
CA PRO A 185 16.83 -0.94 -0.21
C PRO A 185 16.06 -0.67 1.08
N LEU A 186 16.10 -1.62 2.01
CA LEU A 186 15.60 -1.45 3.37
C LEU A 186 16.67 -0.74 4.23
N PRO A 187 16.28 0.21 5.10
CA PRO A 187 17.22 0.80 6.04
C PRO A 187 17.71 -0.27 7.02
N ALA A 188 19.02 -0.36 7.24
CA ALA A 188 19.60 -1.34 8.14
C ALA A 188 19.17 -1.06 9.59
N VAL A 189 18.18 -1.81 10.08
CA VAL A 189 17.83 -1.81 11.50
C VAL A 189 18.93 -2.57 12.24
N SER A 190 19.71 -1.86 13.06
CA SER A 190 20.66 -2.50 13.98
C SER A 190 19.90 -3.48 14.88
N PRO A 191 20.22 -4.79 14.87
CA PRO A 191 19.49 -5.75 15.68
C PRO A 191 19.69 -5.43 17.15
N GLN A 192 18.61 -5.01 17.83
CA GLN A 192 18.59 -4.92 19.28
C GLN A 192 18.58 -6.34 19.84
N THR A 193 19.76 -6.79 20.28
CA THR A 193 19.95 -8.09 20.90
C THR A 193 19.22 -8.17 22.24
N GLU A 194 18.01 -8.75 22.25
CA GLU A 194 17.47 -9.41 23.43
C GLU A 194 17.36 -10.91 23.17
N VAL A 195 18.30 -11.66 23.76
CA VAL A 195 18.36 -13.12 23.72
C VAL A 195 17.34 -13.69 24.70
N LEU A 196 16.35 -14.46 24.22
CA LEU A 196 15.46 -15.21 25.11
C LEU A 196 14.82 -16.44 24.44
N GLY A 197 15.22 -17.63 24.92
CA GLY A 197 14.36 -18.83 24.96
C GLY A 197 14.29 -19.70 23.70
N VAL A 198 14.97 -20.85 23.74
CA VAL A 198 14.66 -21.99 22.86
C VAL A 198 13.26 -22.50 23.19
N PHE A 199 12.33 -22.47 22.21
CA PHE A 199 11.03 -23.14 22.31
C PHE A 199 10.64 -23.79 20.98
N CYS A 200 9.88 -24.89 21.07
CA CYS A 200 9.54 -25.75 19.95
C CYS A 200 8.58 -25.08 18.96
N PHE A 201 8.77 -25.38 17.66
CA PHE A 201 7.77 -25.13 16.62
C PHE A 201 6.39 -25.68 17.05
N PRO A 202 5.31 -24.87 17.04
CA PRO A 202 3.97 -25.42 16.92
C PRO A 202 3.87 -26.13 15.56
N SER A 203 3.30 -27.34 15.53
CA SER A 203 3.23 -28.21 14.35
C SER A 203 2.22 -27.76 13.27
N GLU A 204 1.88 -26.48 13.24
CA GLU A 204 0.92 -25.83 12.32
C GLU A 204 1.59 -24.69 11.52
N ILE A 205 2.73 -24.98 10.90
CA ILE A 205 3.33 -24.07 9.91
C ILE A 205 2.41 -24.03 8.68
N SER A 206 1.80 -22.88 8.42
CA SER A 206 0.66 -22.73 7.50
C SER A 206 1.00 -22.27 6.08
N MET A 207 2.27 -21.93 5.82
CA MET A 207 2.73 -21.52 4.49
C MET A 207 3.16 -22.73 3.66
N ASN A 208 2.23 -23.36 2.94
CA ASN A 208 2.54 -24.40 1.96
C ASN A 208 2.61 -23.82 0.54
N THR A 209 3.82 -23.67 0.01
CA THR A 209 4.05 -23.14 -1.35
C THR A 209 4.00 -24.20 -2.46
N THR A 210 3.79 -25.48 -2.13
CA THR A 210 3.72 -26.58 -3.13
C THR A 210 2.41 -26.62 -3.92
N VAL A 211 1.42 -25.79 -3.55
CA VAL A 211 0.08 -25.78 -4.16
C VAL A 211 0.01 -25.28 -5.60
N ALA A 212 1.02 -24.54 -6.06
CA ALA A 212 1.11 -24.05 -7.43
C ALA A 212 2.59 -23.96 -7.87
N PRO A 213 2.88 -23.98 -9.18
CA PRO A 213 4.25 -23.84 -9.65
C PRO A 213 4.84 -22.46 -9.31
N LEU A 214 6.07 -22.46 -8.79
CA LEU A 214 6.95 -21.29 -8.79
C LEU A 214 7.30 -20.93 -10.24
N LEU A 215 7.04 -19.69 -10.62
CA LEU A 215 7.48 -19.10 -11.89
C LEU A 215 8.41 -17.93 -11.57
N PHE A 216 9.55 -17.87 -12.23
CA PHE A 216 10.55 -16.81 -12.02
C PHE A 216 11.16 -16.44 -13.38
N ALA A 217 10.66 -15.37 -13.97
CA ALA A 217 11.14 -14.79 -15.21
C ALA A 217 11.50 -13.32 -14.99
N ASP A 218 12.29 -12.74 -15.90
CA ASP A 218 12.85 -11.39 -15.78
C ASP A 218 11.83 -10.30 -15.39
N GLN A 219 10.59 -10.42 -15.87
CA GLN A 219 9.50 -9.47 -15.56
C GLN A 219 8.20 -10.16 -15.08
N TYR A 220 8.30 -11.38 -14.55
CA TYR A 220 7.15 -12.10 -13.98
C TYR A 220 7.62 -13.08 -12.90
N LEU A 221 7.31 -12.77 -11.64
CA LEU A 221 7.54 -13.65 -10.49
C LEU A 221 6.19 -14.10 -9.95
N GLN A 222 6.03 -15.40 -9.67
CA GLN A 222 4.81 -15.94 -9.07
C GLN A 222 5.12 -16.94 -7.97
N LEU A 223 4.54 -16.71 -6.79
CA LEU A 223 4.56 -17.64 -5.67
C LEU A 223 3.15 -17.74 -5.08
N SER A 224 2.66 -18.96 -4.89
CA SER A 224 1.38 -19.20 -4.21
C SER A 224 1.58 -19.86 -2.86
N THR A 225 0.62 -19.71 -1.95
CA THR A 225 0.57 -20.45 -0.68
C THR A 225 -0.88 -20.73 -0.26
N THR A 226 -1.06 -21.82 0.50
CA THR A 226 -2.23 -21.99 1.37
C THR A 226 -2.29 -20.87 2.41
N LEU A 227 -3.50 -20.65 2.94
CA LEU A 227 -3.76 -19.80 4.10
C LEU A 227 -4.22 -20.67 5.28
N ALA A 228 -3.80 -20.32 6.49
CA ALA A 228 -4.20 -21.04 7.72
C ALA A 228 -5.70 -20.92 8.03
N SER A 229 -6.31 -19.80 7.63
CA SER A 229 -7.70 -19.46 7.91
C SER A 229 -8.27 -18.55 6.83
N SER A 230 -9.58 -18.32 6.89
CA SER A 230 -10.25 -17.35 6.01
C SER A 230 -10.15 -15.89 6.49
N LEU A 231 -9.47 -15.62 7.62
CA LEU A 231 -9.35 -14.31 8.23
C LEU A 231 -8.02 -13.67 7.84
N VAL A 232 -8.01 -12.90 6.75
CA VAL A 232 -6.82 -12.18 6.24
C VAL A 232 -7.11 -10.68 6.25
N SER A 233 -6.11 -9.89 6.64
CA SER A 233 -6.15 -8.42 6.73
C SER A 233 -4.81 -7.85 6.25
N GLY A 234 -4.81 -6.63 5.71
CA GLY A 234 -3.60 -5.94 5.22
C GLY A 234 -3.65 -5.70 3.71
N LEU A 235 -2.49 -5.81 3.05
CA LEU A 235 -2.31 -5.67 1.59
C LEU A 235 -2.74 -4.31 0.97
N GLY A 236 -2.87 -3.26 1.76
CA GLY A 236 -3.31 -1.93 1.29
C GLY A 236 -2.32 -1.21 0.35
N GLU A 237 -2.70 -0.07 -0.23
CA GLU A 237 -3.93 0.71 0.03
C GLU A 237 -5.07 0.38 -0.94
N HIS A 238 -6.20 -0.12 -0.41
CA HIS A 238 -7.43 -0.40 -1.17
C HIS A 238 -8.67 -0.09 -0.35
N PHE A 239 -9.74 0.35 -1.00
CA PHE A 239 -11.04 0.56 -0.36
C PHE A 239 -11.78 -0.79 -0.21
N THR A 240 -11.50 -1.48 0.89
CA THR A 240 -11.99 -2.84 1.21
C THR A 240 -12.43 -2.93 2.67
N SER A 241 -13.03 -4.05 3.06
CA SER A 241 -13.24 -4.37 4.48
C SER A 241 -11.93 -4.81 5.15
N LEU A 242 -11.81 -4.62 6.47
CA LEU A 242 -10.61 -5.00 7.23
C LEU A 242 -10.27 -6.49 7.06
N ILE A 243 -11.29 -7.35 7.08
CA ILE A 243 -11.16 -8.73 6.61
C ILE A 243 -11.36 -8.72 5.09
N LEU A 244 -10.33 -9.12 4.36
CA LEU A 244 -10.33 -9.20 2.91
C LEU A 244 -11.32 -10.26 2.45
N ASP A 245 -12.08 -9.97 1.38
CA ASP A 245 -12.88 -11.01 0.73
C ASP A 245 -11.93 -12.00 0.04
N LEU A 246 -11.81 -13.22 0.57
CA LEU A 246 -11.00 -14.27 -0.04
C LEU A 246 -11.64 -14.88 -1.29
N ASN A 247 -12.72 -14.33 -1.77
CA ASN A 247 -13.22 -14.66 -3.09
C ASN A 247 -12.22 -14.22 -4.20
N TRP A 248 -11.33 -15.08 -4.77
CA TRP A 248 -10.32 -14.81 -5.87
C TRP A 248 -9.94 -13.32 -6.01
N THR A 249 -9.58 -12.70 -4.90
CA THR A 249 -9.48 -11.24 -4.84
C THR A 249 -8.12 -10.79 -5.38
N SER A 250 -8.12 -10.12 -6.54
CA SER A 250 -6.90 -9.61 -7.18
C SER A 250 -6.60 -8.16 -6.76
N LEU A 251 -5.99 -7.98 -5.59
CA LEU A 251 -5.52 -6.68 -5.13
C LEU A 251 -4.26 -6.25 -5.90
N THR A 252 -4.33 -5.11 -6.59
CA THR A 252 -3.20 -4.54 -7.34
C THR A 252 -2.43 -3.56 -6.45
N LEU A 253 -1.20 -3.91 -6.09
CA LEU A 253 -0.29 -3.01 -5.37
C LEU A 253 0.53 -2.20 -6.40
N TRP A 254 -0.06 -1.07 -6.82
CA TRP A 254 0.62 -0.07 -7.63
C TRP A 254 0.11 1.32 -7.22
N ASN A 255 0.96 2.09 -6.53
CA ASN A 255 0.59 3.39 -5.99
C ASN A 255 0.00 4.29 -7.10
N ARG A 256 -1.18 4.85 -6.86
CA ARG A 256 -1.93 5.59 -7.89
C ARG A 256 -2.76 6.73 -7.31
N ASP A 257 -2.55 7.95 -7.82
CA ASP A 257 -3.47 9.09 -7.66
C ASP A 257 -4.83 8.77 -8.31
N MET A 258 -5.81 8.50 -7.45
CA MET A 258 -7.17 8.11 -7.78
C MET A 258 -8.05 8.23 -6.53
N ALA A 259 -9.30 8.68 -6.69
CA ALA A 259 -10.25 8.67 -5.59
C ALA A 259 -10.57 7.21 -5.14
N PRO A 260 -10.66 6.92 -3.84
CA PRO A 260 -11.05 5.61 -3.35
C PRO A 260 -12.38 5.14 -3.97
N HIS A 261 -12.39 3.92 -4.50
CA HIS A 261 -13.58 3.29 -5.07
C HIS A 261 -13.57 1.80 -4.76
N VAL A 262 -14.75 1.20 -4.68
CA VAL A 262 -14.91 -0.23 -4.39
C VAL A 262 -14.29 -1.05 -5.52
N MET A 263 -13.22 -1.80 -5.21
CA MET A 263 -12.70 -2.84 -6.07
C MET A 263 -13.39 -4.17 -5.70
N VAL A 264 -14.24 -4.68 -6.59
CA VAL A 264 -14.95 -5.96 -6.41
C VAL A 264 -14.17 -7.07 -7.11
N LEU A 265 -13.83 -8.11 -6.36
CA LEU A 265 -13.03 -9.25 -6.77
C LEU A 265 -13.70 -10.55 -6.17
N GLN A 266 -13.59 -11.75 -6.78
CA GLN A 266 -14.67 -12.80 -6.88
C GLN A 266 -14.19 -14.29 -6.66
N PRO A 267 -14.96 -15.38 -6.33
CA PRO A 267 -14.74 -16.57 -5.36
C PRO A 267 -13.64 -17.75 -5.24
N THR A 268 -12.60 -17.75 -4.33
CA THR A 268 -12.00 -18.86 -3.42
C THR A 268 -10.56 -18.64 -2.76
N PRO A 269 -10.14 -19.31 -1.62
CA PRO A 269 -9.02 -18.93 -0.69
C PRO A 269 -7.62 -19.59 -0.86
N ALA A 270 -6.76 -18.95 -1.66
CA ALA A 270 -5.30 -19.11 -1.62
C ALA A 270 -4.64 -17.78 -1.97
N LEU A 271 -3.42 -17.52 -1.49
CA LEU A 271 -2.71 -16.27 -1.80
C LEU A 271 -1.69 -16.52 -2.89
N THR A 272 -1.84 -15.84 -4.03
CA THR A 272 -0.87 -15.85 -5.15
C THR A 272 -0.26 -14.47 -5.30
N TRP A 273 1.01 -14.33 -4.96
CA TRP A 273 1.80 -13.14 -5.22
C TRP A 273 2.23 -13.14 -6.69
N VAL A 274 2.05 -12.01 -7.37
CA VAL A 274 2.55 -11.78 -8.73
C VAL A 274 3.27 -10.44 -8.79
N SER A 275 4.55 -10.46 -9.13
CA SER A 275 5.39 -9.26 -9.27
C SER A 275 5.91 -9.14 -10.70
N THR A 276 6.07 -7.90 -11.19
CA THR A 276 6.59 -7.59 -12.53
C THR A 276 8.12 -7.45 -12.56
N GLY A 277 8.83 -7.82 -11.50
CA GLY A 277 10.30 -7.76 -11.43
C GLY A 277 10.84 -7.89 -10.01
N GLY A 278 12.14 -7.65 -9.87
CA GLY A 278 12.89 -7.80 -8.62
C GLY A 278 13.19 -9.26 -8.26
N VAL A 279 13.25 -9.56 -6.96
CA VAL A 279 13.47 -10.89 -6.37
C VAL A 279 12.24 -11.36 -5.58
N LEU A 280 12.26 -12.59 -5.05
CA LEU A 280 11.31 -13.01 -4.02
C LEU A 280 12.02 -12.99 -2.66
N ASP A 281 11.85 -11.88 -1.95
CA ASP A 281 12.29 -11.65 -0.57
C ASP A 281 11.04 -11.66 0.33
N LEU A 282 11.03 -12.51 1.35
CA LEU A 282 9.85 -12.85 2.15
C LEU A 282 10.20 -13.03 3.63
N TYR A 283 9.58 -12.22 4.48
CA TYR A 283 9.61 -12.37 5.94
C TYR A 283 8.33 -13.04 6.44
N ILE A 284 8.48 -14.00 7.35
CA ILE A 284 7.39 -14.78 7.97
C ILE A 284 7.46 -14.58 9.48
N PHE A 285 6.45 -13.90 10.03
CA PHE A 285 6.32 -13.57 11.45
C PHE A 285 5.35 -14.52 12.15
N LEU A 286 5.79 -15.18 13.23
CA LEU A 286 5.02 -16.26 13.86
C LEU A 286 4.05 -15.81 14.96
N GLY A 287 4.10 -14.56 15.44
CA GLY A 287 3.23 -14.09 16.51
C GLY A 287 3.73 -14.49 17.91
N PRO A 288 2.91 -15.10 18.79
CA PRO A 288 1.74 -15.92 18.47
C PRO A 288 0.40 -15.19 18.35
N ASP A 289 0.27 -13.98 18.90
CA ASP A 289 -0.94 -13.16 18.76
C ASP A 289 -0.77 -12.05 17.69
N PRO A 290 -1.88 -11.49 17.15
CA PRO A 290 -1.82 -10.48 16.11
C PRO A 290 -1.04 -9.22 16.48
N GLN A 291 -0.97 -8.82 17.75
CA GLN A 291 -0.17 -7.65 18.12
C GLN A 291 1.33 -7.96 18.04
N ASN A 292 1.73 -9.16 18.44
CA ASN A 292 3.12 -9.60 18.33
C ASN A 292 3.56 -9.80 16.86
N VAL A 293 2.67 -10.27 15.97
CA VAL A 293 2.92 -10.27 14.51
C VAL A 293 3.22 -8.85 14.00
N ILE A 294 2.42 -7.86 14.40
CA ILE A 294 2.65 -6.46 14.02
C ILE A 294 3.95 -5.91 14.64
N ARG A 295 4.28 -6.24 15.89
CA ARG A 295 5.57 -5.85 16.50
C ARG A 295 6.76 -6.43 15.75
N GLN A 296 6.72 -7.71 15.40
CA GLN A 296 7.77 -8.40 14.63
C GLN A 296 7.96 -7.76 13.24
N TYR A 297 6.87 -7.42 12.55
CA TYR A 297 6.92 -6.67 11.29
C TYR A 297 7.59 -5.29 11.45
N LEU A 298 7.20 -4.53 12.49
CA LEU A 298 7.76 -3.21 12.78
C LEU A 298 9.23 -3.25 13.25
N GLN A 299 9.71 -4.38 13.80
CA GLN A 299 11.13 -4.59 14.08
C GLN A 299 11.98 -4.65 12.81
N ILE A 300 11.42 -5.14 11.69
CA ILE A 300 12.12 -5.21 10.40
C ILE A 300 12.01 -3.89 9.61
N ILE A 301 10.80 -3.34 9.49
CA ILE A 301 10.58 -2.14 8.65
C ILE A 301 10.80 -0.79 9.38
N GLY A 302 11.00 -0.83 10.70
CA GLY A 302 11.09 0.34 11.56
C GLY A 302 9.78 0.67 12.28
N TYR A 303 9.90 1.12 13.53
CA TYR A 303 8.75 1.57 14.33
C TYR A 303 8.20 2.91 13.83
N PRO A 304 6.88 3.18 14.01
CA PRO A 304 6.30 4.49 13.72
C PRO A 304 7.02 5.60 14.48
N MET A 305 7.29 6.72 13.81
CA MET A 305 7.86 7.90 14.47
C MET A 305 6.91 8.43 15.56
N MET A 306 7.48 8.95 16.66
CA MET A 306 6.68 9.59 17.70
C MET A 306 6.17 10.96 17.19
N PRO A 307 4.84 11.17 17.04
CA PRO A 307 4.32 12.44 16.56
C PRO A 307 4.44 13.54 17.63
N PRO A 308 4.63 14.82 17.25
CA PRO A 308 4.60 15.92 18.20
C PRO A 308 3.19 16.09 18.76
N TYR A 309 3.06 16.41 20.05
CA TYR A 309 1.77 16.39 20.77
C TYR A 309 0.66 17.21 20.10
N TRP A 310 0.99 18.38 19.54
CA TRP A 310 0.04 19.25 18.84
C TRP A 310 -0.61 18.60 17.61
N SER A 311 0.03 17.61 16.99
CA SER A 311 -0.50 16.91 15.81
C SER A 311 -1.60 15.89 16.14
N LEU A 312 -1.88 15.68 17.42
CA LEU A 312 -3.04 14.93 17.92
C LEU A 312 -4.27 15.82 18.16
N GLY A 313 -4.11 17.14 17.99
CA GLY A 313 -5.17 18.14 18.13
C GLY A 313 -6.11 18.18 16.92
N PHE A 314 -7.01 19.16 16.88
CA PHE A 314 -7.91 19.32 15.73
C PHE A 314 -7.26 20.18 14.63
N HIS A 315 -7.29 19.65 13.40
CA HIS A 315 -6.71 20.27 12.20
C HIS A 315 -7.83 20.70 11.25
N LEU A 316 -7.76 21.92 10.70
CA LEU A 316 -8.74 22.41 9.73
C LEU A 316 -8.09 22.87 8.42
N CYS A 317 -8.48 22.22 7.32
CA CYS A 317 -7.99 22.47 5.97
C CYS A 317 -9.16 22.59 4.99
N ARG A 318 -8.92 23.27 3.85
CA ARG A 318 -9.62 23.02 2.58
C ARG A 318 -8.76 23.51 1.42
N TRP A 319 -9.10 23.02 0.23
CA TRP A 319 -8.92 23.80 -0.99
C TRP A 319 -10.03 24.88 -1.09
N GLY A 320 -9.62 26.14 -1.25
CA GLY A 320 -10.48 27.31 -1.41
C GLY A 320 -10.31 28.41 -0.35
N TYR A 321 -9.27 28.38 0.48
CA TYR A 321 -8.89 29.53 1.32
C TYR A 321 -8.04 30.48 0.48
N VAL A 322 -8.69 31.35 -0.30
CA VAL A 322 -8.05 32.08 -1.41
C VAL A 322 -7.18 33.28 -1.01
N THR A 323 -7.18 33.71 0.25
CA THR A 323 -6.34 34.79 0.81
C THR A 323 -6.03 34.53 2.28
N THR A 324 -5.00 35.19 2.82
CA THR A 324 -4.69 35.19 4.26
C THR A 324 -5.86 35.66 5.13
N ASN A 325 -6.58 36.71 4.71
CA ASN A 325 -7.80 37.15 5.41
C ASN A 325 -8.88 36.05 5.46
N ALA A 326 -9.08 35.28 4.38
CA ALA A 326 -10.02 34.17 4.38
C ALA A 326 -9.58 33.05 5.35
N THR A 327 -8.28 32.78 5.46
CA THR A 327 -7.71 31.86 6.46
C THR A 327 -7.94 32.39 7.89
N ARG A 328 -7.59 33.65 8.18
CA ARG A 328 -7.79 34.29 9.51
C ARG A 328 -9.25 34.19 9.97
N MET A 329 -10.18 34.57 9.10
CA MET A 329 -11.63 34.52 9.39
C MET A 329 -12.12 33.11 9.77
N VAL A 330 -11.46 32.05 9.32
CA VAL A 330 -11.82 30.66 9.66
C VAL A 330 -11.33 30.32 11.06
N ALA A 331 -10.06 30.57 11.35
CA ALA A 331 -9.50 30.37 12.69
C ALA A 331 -10.23 31.22 13.76
N GLU A 332 -10.54 32.47 13.45
CA GLU A 332 -11.33 33.37 14.31
C GLU A 332 -12.75 32.86 14.57
N ARG A 333 -13.41 32.26 13.57
CA ARG A 333 -14.75 31.67 13.75
C ARG A 333 -14.71 30.41 14.61
N MET A 334 -13.71 29.56 14.43
CA MET A 334 -13.50 28.38 15.28
C MET A 334 -13.29 28.81 16.74
N HIS A 335 -12.38 29.77 16.97
CA HIS A 335 -12.13 30.34 18.30
C HIS A 335 -13.38 30.99 18.91
N SER A 336 -14.09 31.83 18.16
CA SER A 336 -15.32 32.52 18.62
C SER A 336 -16.47 31.56 18.93
N ALA A 337 -16.48 30.38 18.31
CA ALA A 337 -17.43 29.31 18.57
C ALA A 337 -17.01 28.37 19.72
N ASN A 338 -15.87 28.62 20.37
CA ASN A 338 -15.23 27.74 21.36
C ASN A 338 -14.97 26.31 20.83
N LEU A 339 -14.65 26.18 19.54
CA LEU A 339 -14.26 24.91 18.93
C LEU A 339 -12.73 24.73 19.03
N PRO A 340 -12.23 23.67 19.67
CA PRO A 340 -10.79 23.38 19.72
C PRO A 340 -10.20 23.25 18.32
N MET A 341 -9.04 23.86 18.10
CA MET A 341 -8.31 23.81 16.85
C MET A 341 -6.83 24.13 17.13
N ASP A 342 -5.96 23.16 16.92
CA ASP A 342 -4.52 23.29 17.16
C ASP A 342 -3.79 23.76 15.90
N VAL A 343 -4.26 23.35 14.71
CA VAL A 343 -3.52 23.53 13.45
C VAL A 343 -4.38 24.08 12.31
N GLN A 344 -4.00 25.24 11.79
CA GLN A 344 -4.56 25.81 10.55
C GLN A 344 -3.75 25.32 9.35
N TRP A 345 -4.46 24.94 8.29
CA TRP A 345 -3.87 24.43 7.06
C TRP A 345 -4.25 25.28 5.84
N ASN A 346 -3.34 25.38 4.87
CA ASN A 346 -3.64 25.91 3.53
C ASN A 346 -3.22 24.93 2.42
N ASP A 347 -4.15 24.68 1.50
CA ASP A 347 -3.91 24.03 0.21
C ASP A 347 -3.24 25.03 -0.78
N LEU A 348 -3.04 24.63 -2.04
CA LEU A 348 -2.26 25.33 -3.09
C LEU A 348 -2.72 26.76 -3.42
N ASP A 349 -3.82 27.23 -2.82
CA ASP A 349 -4.26 28.62 -2.86
C ASP A 349 -3.16 29.60 -2.45
N TYR A 350 -2.27 29.21 -1.51
CA TYR A 350 -1.20 30.09 -1.00
C TYR A 350 -0.12 30.40 -2.04
N ALA A 351 0.15 29.47 -2.98
CA ALA A 351 1.36 29.46 -3.79
C ALA A 351 1.25 30.31 -5.08
N ASP A 352 2.30 31.08 -5.42
CA ASP A 352 2.31 31.89 -6.65
C ASP A 352 2.30 30.98 -7.89
N LYS A 353 1.17 31.00 -8.62
CA LYS A 353 0.88 30.12 -9.76
C LYS A 353 1.01 28.64 -9.41
N ARG A 354 0.69 28.26 -8.16
CA ARG A 354 0.78 26.89 -7.63
C ARG A 354 2.19 26.30 -7.68
N ARG A 355 3.21 27.15 -7.52
CA ARG A 355 4.62 26.74 -7.52
C ARG A 355 5.11 26.56 -6.09
N VAL A 356 5.74 25.43 -5.83
CA VAL A 356 6.34 25.12 -4.51
C VAL A 356 7.42 26.11 -4.12
N PHE A 357 7.63 26.27 -2.82
CA PHE A 357 8.55 27.25 -2.23
C PHE A 357 8.30 28.70 -2.70
N THR A 358 7.05 29.06 -2.97
CA THR A 358 6.61 30.44 -3.25
C THR A 358 5.26 30.70 -2.60
N PHE A 359 4.93 31.97 -2.35
CA PHE A 359 3.59 32.42 -1.99
C PHE A 359 3.13 33.58 -2.88
N ASP A 360 1.82 33.70 -3.08
CA ASP A 360 1.20 34.71 -3.95
C ASP A 360 1.37 36.11 -3.35
N PRO A 361 2.12 37.04 -3.99
CA PRO A 361 2.47 38.32 -3.38
C PRO A 361 1.29 39.30 -3.25
N VAL A 362 0.12 38.98 -3.81
CA VAL A 362 -1.09 39.81 -3.76
C VAL A 362 -2.10 39.23 -2.77
N ARG A 363 -2.32 37.92 -2.80
CA ARG A 363 -3.33 37.22 -1.97
C ARG A 363 -2.78 36.71 -0.65
N PHE A 364 -1.47 36.51 -0.59
CA PHE A 364 -0.71 35.94 0.52
C PHE A 364 0.59 36.73 0.79
N GLY A 365 0.65 38.00 0.39
CA GLY A 365 1.83 38.84 0.61
C GLY A 365 2.18 39.05 2.08
N ASP A 366 1.19 38.91 2.97
CA ASP A 366 1.30 38.96 4.44
C ASP A 366 1.24 37.56 5.10
N LEU A 367 1.62 36.51 4.36
CA LEU A 367 1.66 35.14 4.88
C LEU A 367 2.61 34.98 6.09
N PRO A 368 3.84 35.55 6.12
CA PRO A 368 4.70 35.48 7.31
C PRO A 368 4.01 36.02 8.57
N GLU A 369 3.37 37.19 8.46
CA GLU A 369 2.66 37.86 9.55
C GLU A 369 1.45 37.03 10.00
N MET A 370 0.67 36.47 9.07
CA MET A 370 -0.45 35.58 9.41
C MET A 370 0.02 34.34 10.20
N VAL A 371 1.18 33.76 9.86
CA VAL A 371 1.72 32.61 10.60
C VAL A 371 2.18 33.02 12.00
N GLN A 372 2.81 34.20 12.14
CA GLN A 372 3.15 34.74 13.46
C GLN A 372 1.89 34.95 14.33
N GLU A 373 0.81 35.53 13.80
CA GLU A 373 -0.46 35.69 14.53
C GLU A 373 -1.08 34.36 14.99
N ILE A 374 -0.91 33.29 14.21
CA ILE A 374 -1.34 31.93 14.56
C ILE A 374 -0.48 31.40 15.71
N HIS A 375 0.83 31.59 15.67
CA HIS A 375 1.76 31.20 16.73
C HIS A 375 1.53 31.96 18.05
N GLU A 376 1.22 33.27 17.99
CA GLU A 376 0.88 34.09 19.15
C GLU A 376 -0.40 33.60 19.87
N LYS A 377 -1.30 32.93 19.15
CA LYS A 377 -2.49 32.26 19.69
C LYS A 377 -2.21 30.83 20.18
N GLY A 378 -0.95 30.39 20.17
CA GLY A 378 -0.51 29.04 20.57
C GLY A 378 -0.68 27.95 19.51
N MET A 379 -1.38 28.26 18.42
CA MET A 379 -1.68 27.34 17.32
C MET A 379 -0.45 27.04 16.46
N LYS A 380 -0.61 26.14 15.50
CA LYS A 380 0.39 25.70 14.52
C LYS A 380 -0.13 25.91 13.10
N TYR A 381 0.77 25.95 12.14
CA TYR A 381 0.45 26.18 10.73
C TYR A 381 1.13 25.16 9.82
N ILE A 382 0.34 24.57 8.92
CA ILE A 382 0.81 23.59 7.90
C ILE A 382 0.39 24.08 6.52
N LEU A 383 1.23 23.81 5.52
CA LEU A 383 0.89 23.98 4.12
C LEU A 383 1.15 22.72 3.30
N ILE A 384 0.48 22.64 2.15
CA ILE A 384 0.69 21.58 1.16
C ILE A 384 2.01 21.79 0.39
N LEU A 385 2.71 20.70 0.09
CA LEU A 385 3.93 20.70 -0.72
C LEU A 385 3.88 19.60 -1.80
N ASP A 386 3.80 20.01 -3.07
CA ASP A 386 3.95 19.11 -4.21
C ASP A 386 5.43 18.70 -4.42
N PRO A 387 5.73 17.51 -4.95
CA PRO A 387 7.07 17.18 -5.45
C PRO A 387 7.37 17.77 -6.85
N GLY A 388 6.35 18.28 -7.56
CA GLY A 388 6.47 18.71 -8.95
C GLY A 388 7.07 20.11 -9.13
N ILE A 389 8.28 20.21 -9.67
CA ILE A 389 8.97 21.49 -9.93
C ILE A 389 8.56 22.05 -11.30
N SER A 390 7.99 23.27 -11.32
CA SER A 390 7.57 23.94 -12.56
C SER A 390 8.75 24.30 -13.47
N THR A 391 8.70 23.84 -14.72
CA THR A 391 9.72 24.11 -15.76
C THR A 391 9.45 25.40 -16.56
N ALA A 392 8.42 26.16 -16.20
CA ALA A 392 8.05 27.39 -16.89
C ALA A 392 9.10 28.51 -16.71
N ARG A 393 9.35 29.29 -17.79
CA ARG A 393 10.24 30.46 -17.73
C ARG A 393 9.79 31.42 -16.62
N GLY A 394 10.69 31.69 -15.67
CA GLY A 394 10.39 32.54 -14.51
C GLY A 394 10.17 31.80 -13.19
N SER A 395 10.37 30.48 -13.12
CA SER A 395 10.61 29.74 -11.85
C SER A 395 12.01 29.99 -11.24
N LYS A 396 12.74 31.02 -11.70
CA LYS A 396 14.14 31.35 -11.39
C LYS A 396 15.07 30.13 -11.44
N GLN A 397 15.47 29.76 -12.68
CA GLN A 397 16.56 28.80 -12.97
C GLN A 397 16.63 27.61 -11.98
N LEU A 398 15.49 26.91 -11.87
CA LEU A 398 15.37 25.62 -11.18
C LEU A 398 15.80 25.60 -9.69
N LEU A 399 15.59 26.66 -8.88
CA LEU A 399 15.95 26.64 -7.44
C LEU A 399 17.42 26.26 -7.15
N GLY A 400 18.34 26.41 -8.13
CA GLY A 400 19.73 25.95 -8.02
C GLY A 400 19.95 24.46 -8.28
N LEU A 401 18.97 23.74 -8.85
CA LEU A 401 19.04 22.30 -9.09
C LEU A 401 20.27 21.87 -9.90
N PRO A 402 20.96 20.78 -9.49
CA PRO A 402 21.86 20.05 -10.36
C PRO A 402 21.07 19.38 -11.49
N VAL A 403 21.15 19.96 -12.69
CA VAL A 403 20.34 19.59 -13.87
C VAL A 403 20.47 18.10 -14.24
N ASP A 404 21.63 17.51 -13.99
CA ASP A 404 21.93 16.09 -14.30
C ASP A 404 21.27 15.08 -13.33
N LYS A 405 20.67 15.56 -12.23
CA LYS A 405 20.19 14.73 -11.10
C LYS A 405 18.66 14.78 -10.92
N VAL A 406 17.97 15.53 -11.79
CA VAL A 406 16.51 15.56 -11.88
C VAL A 406 16.08 14.69 -13.05
N ARG A 407 15.16 13.76 -12.81
CA ARG A 407 14.61 12.95 -13.90
C ARG A 407 13.59 13.79 -14.68
N LEU A 408 14.09 14.51 -15.68
CA LEU A 408 13.29 15.23 -16.67
C LEU A 408 12.45 14.23 -17.49
N CYS A 409 11.28 13.85 -16.97
CA CYS A 409 10.26 13.15 -17.73
C CYS A 409 9.59 14.18 -18.67
N PRO A 410 9.78 14.13 -20.01
CA PRO A 410 9.41 15.26 -20.87
C PRO A 410 7.90 15.48 -21.06
N CYS A 411 7.07 14.67 -20.41
CA CYS A 411 5.62 14.55 -20.66
C CYS A 411 4.75 14.79 -19.41
N THR A 412 5.33 15.10 -18.24
CA THR A 412 4.58 15.28 -17.00
C THR A 412 4.06 16.71 -16.81
N GLN A 413 2.79 16.81 -16.42
CA GLN A 413 2.11 18.07 -16.09
C GLN A 413 1.31 17.90 -14.78
N VAL A 414 1.46 18.85 -13.86
CA VAL A 414 0.68 18.93 -12.63
C VAL A 414 0.15 20.36 -12.44
N TRP A 415 -0.12 20.79 -11.21
CA TRP A 415 -0.79 22.04 -10.87
C TRP A 415 -0.16 23.32 -11.45
N PRO A 416 1.17 23.50 -11.49
CA PRO A 416 1.81 24.65 -12.13
C PRO A 416 2.13 24.46 -13.63
N GLY A 417 1.49 23.49 -14.30
CA GLY A 417 1.70 23.19 -15.71
C GLY A 417 2.82 22.15 -15.93
N PRO A 418 3.69 22.32 -16.95
CA PRO A 418 4.83 21.42 -17.18
C PRO A 418 5.80 21.35 -16.00
N THR A 419 6.13 20.14 -15.58
CA THR A 419 6.86 19.88 -14.32
C THR A 419 7.91 18.78 -14.45
N ALA A 420 9.02 18.95 -13.74
CA ALA A 420 10.03 17.92 -13.49
C ALA A 420 9.86 17.33 -12.07
N PHE A 421 10.38 16.12 -11.85
CA PHE A 421 10.31 15.42 -10.56
C PHE A 421 11.73 15.18 -10.00
N PRO A 422 12.01 15.60 -8.76
CA PRO A 422 13.24 15.26 -8.05
C PRO A 422 13.41 13.74 -7.92
N ASP A 423 14.65 13.25 -7.99
CA ASP A 423 14.98 11.86 -7.68
C ASP A 423 15.45 11.75 -6.22
N PHE A 424 14.52 11.44 -5.31
CA PHE A 424 14.79 11.27 -3.88
C PHE A 424 15.62 10.02 -3.55
N THR A 425 15.94 9.16 -4.53
CA THR A 425 16.92 8.08 -4.34
C THR A 425 18.37 8.57 -4.39
N ASN A 426 18.61 9.79 -4.90
CA ASN A 426 19.91 10.43 -4.88
C ASN A 426 20.09 11.27 -3.59
N PRO A 427 21.10 10.98 -2.73
CA PRO A 427 21.38 11.75 -1.51
C PRO A 427 21.57 13.27 -1.73
N GLU A 428 22.10 13.67 -2.88
CA GLU A 428 22.31 15.10 -3.20
C GLU A 428 20.99 15.82 -3.50
N THR A 429 20.00 15.11 -4.05
CA THR A 429 18.63 15.62 -4.20
C THR A 429 17.99 15.86 -2.84
N ASN A 430 18.23 14.95 -1.89
CA ASN A 430 17.69 15.08 -0.53
C ASN A 430 18.28 16.32 0.16
N GLN A 431 19.60 16.53 0.07
CA GLN A 431 20.22 17.75 0.63
C GLN A 431 19.69 19.04 -0.03
N TRP A 432 19.54 19.05 -1.36
CA TRP A 432 18.96 20.20 -2.07
C TRP A 432 17.51 20.47 -1.66
N TRP A 433 16.70 19.42 -1.42
CA TRP A 433 15.32 19.56 -0.97
C TRP A 433 15.23 20.11 0.45
N GLU A 434 16.10 19.65 1.36
CA GLU A 434 16.25 20.23 2.71
C GLU A 434 16.62 21.72 2.66
N ASP A 435 17.55 22.11 1.78
CA ASP A 435 17.97 23.50 1.63
C ASP A 435 16.84 24.38 1.07
N CYS A 436 16.01 23.84 0.16
CA CYS A 436 14.79 24.52 -0.31
C CYS A 436 13.75 24.71 0.81
N ILE A 437 13.53 23.66 1.63
CA ILE A 437 12.65 23.74 2.81
C ILE A 437 13.19 24.76 3.81
N ARG A 438 14.49 24.75 4.11
CA ARG A 438 15.14 25.69 5.05
C ARG A 438 15.07 27.13 4.55
N GLY A 439 15.28 27.34 3.25
CA GLY A 439 15.11 28.63 2.60
C GLY A 439 13.68 29.18 2.78
N PHE A 440 12.67 28.40 2.38
CA PHE A 440 11.27 28.80 2.53
C PHE A 440 10.86 29.00 4.00
N TYR A 441 11.32 28.13 4.92
CA TYR A 441 11.06 28.25 6.35
C TYR A 441 11.63 29.55 6.94
N SER A 442 12.72 30.09 6.37
CA SER A 442 13.27 31.38 6.81
C SER A 442 12.42 32.60 6.42
N GLU A 443 11.50 32.44 5.46
CA GLU A 443 10.50 33.45 5.07
C GLU A 443 9.14 33.20 5.76
N VAL A 444 8.74 31.93 5.91
CA VAL A 444 7.46 31.52 6.51
C VAL A 444 7.69 30.35 7.47
N SER A 445 7.58 30.60 8.77
CA SER A 445 7.85 29.64 9.84
C SER A 445 6.75 28.57 10.01
N VAL A 446 6.65 27.64 9.06
CA VAL A 446 5.69 26.53 9.09
C VAL A 446 6.07 25.44 10.12
N ASP A 447 5.08 24.85 10.79
CA ASP A 447 5.31 23.81 11.81
C ASP A 447 5.32 22.38 11.23
N GLY A 448 4.88 22.22 9.98
CA GLY A 448 4.85 20.94 9.29
C GLY A 448 4.50 21.09 7.81
N LEU A 449 4.76 20.04 7.03
CA LEU A 449 4.55 20.00 5.59
C LEU A 449 3.59 18.86 5.23
N TRP A 450 2.52 19.17 4.52
CA TRP A 450 1.62 18.19 3.93
C TRP A 450 2.12 17.82 2.53
N ILE A 451 2.95 16.78 2.45
CA ILE A 451 3.47 16.29 1.17
C ILE A 451 2.35 15.52 0.44
N VAL A 452 2.12 15.85 -0.84
CA VAL A 452 1.13 15.15 -1.68
C VAL A 452 1.77 14.41 -2.85
N SER A 453 1.42 13.14 -3.00
CA SER A 453 1.90 12.32 -4.12
C SER A 453 1.11 12.62 -5.40
N THR A 454 1.79 13.17 -6.41
CA THR A 454 1.18 13.52 -7.70
C THR A 454 1.48 12.47 -8.78
N GLN A 455 0.98 11.25 -8.56
CA GLN A 455 1.10 10.11 -9.49
C GLN A 455 0.24 10.23 -10.77
N LYS A 456 0.01 11.48 -11.23
CA LYS A 456 -0.51 11.84 -12.56
C LYS A 456 0.56 11.72 -13.64
N ILE A 457 1.27 10.59 -13.67
CA ILE A 457 1.99 10.18 -14.88
C ILE A 457 0.91 9.76 -15.89
N LYS A 458 0.69 10.60 -16.91
CA LYS A 458 -0.08 10.23 -18.10
C LYS A 458 0.75 9.24 -18.90
N VAL A 459 0.52 7.95 -18.69
CA VAL A 459 1.05 6.89 -19.55
C VAL A 459 0.35 6.98 -20.92
N TYR A 460 0.94 7.71 -21.85
CA TYR A 460 0.61 7.57 -23.26
C TYR A 460 1.20 6.25 -23.77
N LYS A 461 0.47 5.54 -24.63
CA LYS A 461 0.94 4.30 -25.27
C LYS A 461 2.17 4.56 -26.14
N THR A 462 3.36 4.28 -25.60
CA THR A 462 4.58 4.00 -26.34
C THR A 462 5.20 2.73 -25.76
N ASN A 463 5.77 1.87 -26.62
CA ASN A 463 6.25 0.53 -26.25
C ASN A 463 7.58 0.60 -25.48
N SER A 464 7.54 1.13 -24.25
CA SER A 464 8.71 1.28 -23.38
C SER A 464 8.25 1.27 -21.91
N LEU A 465 8.77 0.32 -21.13
CA LEU A 465 8.52 0.28 -19.69
C LEU A 465 9.20 1.47 -19.00
N PHE A 466 8.47 2.18 -18.14
CA PHE A 466 9.00 3.28 -17.34
C PHE A 466 8.78 3.03 -15.85
N PHE A 467 9.88 2.95 -15.11
CA PHE A 467 9.90 2.89 -13.64
C PHE A 467 9.45 4.24 -13.04
N THR A 468 8.48 4.20 -12.13
CA THR A 468 7.99 5.35 -11.37
C THR A 468 8.85 5.67 -10.16
N SER A 469 8.87 6.94 -9.74
CA SER A 469 9.54 7.36 -8.51
C SER A 469 8.91 6.70 -7.28
N LYS A 470 9.75 6.17 -6.39
CA LYS A 470 9.36 5.79 -5.04
C LYS A 470 9.01 7.06 -4.25
N GLY A 471 8.03 6.96 -3.37
CA GLY A 471 7.78 7.93 -2.29
C GLY A 471 8.38 7.42 -0.99
#